data_AF-A0A535HCQ8-F1
#
_entry.id   AF-A0A535HCQ8-F1
#
_cell.length_a   1.000
_cell.length_b   1.000
_cell.length_c   1.000
_cell.angle_alpha   90.00
_cell.angle_beta   90.00
_cell.angle_gamma   90.00
#
_symmetry.space_group_name_H-M   'P 1'
#
loop_
_entity.id
_entity.type
_entity.pdbx_description
1 polymer ?
#
loop_
_entity_poly.entity_id
_entity_poly.type
_entity_poly.pdbx_seq_one_letter_code
_entity_poly.pdbx_strand_id
1 'polypeptide(L)'
;MHRVRAASGQDVRHLEPAGRRQDRGWRRESVVDIPNATRRRYCHAFRRMHDKRRDARRERALQLALIRWRRGQLTLTLPPQYLGVVATFDLYLESGPQHKKTLLHVLDLLGCVVQADTTDEAVAAAPEAIRAYLRYLGRHGEKVDPDEKIETHLAKHNTEGLFSGQALWPQDLKPLAPSALARYVRWLDWSRADLLALVHGIDDKRLRAKPAAGRSLRDILLHVLDADKSYVYALVGPLKAMGGPTNAAGRGDLDLRVAMHEARRAAIDRLGTLTPGERARIRTSGQSTYSAHRVIRRMLEHEWEHRREIAARLGKDA
;
A
#
# COMPACT_ATOMS: atom_id res chain seq x y z
N MET A 1 -29.57 -76.97 3.97
CA MET A 1 -28.96 -76.68 5.28
C MET A 1 -29.25 -75.23 5.64
N HIS A 2 -29.63 -75.02 6.91
CA HIS A 2 -30.15 -73.83 7.62
C HIS A 2 -29.71 -72.44 7.09
N ARG A 3 -30.55 -71.41 6.85
CA ARG A 3 -31.74 -70.80 7.49
C ARG A 3 -31.40 -69.89 8.70
N VAL A 4 -32.10 -68.73 8.74
CA VAL A 4 -32.48 -67.89 9.93
C VAL A 4 -31.47 -66.78 10.34
N ARG A 5 -31.81 -65.53 10.73
CA ARG A 5 -33.02 -64.66 10.71
C ARG A 5 -32.57 -63.22 11.09
N ALA A 6 -33.42 -62.26 10.77
CA ALA A 6 -33.51 -60.90 11.32
C ALA A 6 -34.04 -60.83 12.77
N ALA A 7 -33.82 -59.69 13.45
CA ALA A 7 -34.74 -59.00 14.38
C ALA A 7 -34.09 -57.64 14.77
N SER A 8 -34.66 -56.43 14.66
CA SER A 8 -35.98 -55.86 15.01
C SER A 8 -36.21 -55.59 16.50
N GLY A 9 -36.65 -54.37 16.83
CA GLY A 9 -37.15 -53.89 18.14
C GLY A 9 -36.54 -52.53 18.49
N GLN A 10 -37.12 -51.35 18.22
CA GLN A 10 -38.41 -50.77 18.64
C GLN A 10 -38.63 -50.77 20.17
N ASP A 11 -38.59 -49.58 20.78
CA ASP A 11 -39.60 -48.99 21.69
C ASP A 11 -38.98 -47.83 22.52
N VAL A 12 -39.67 -46.84 23.08
CA VAL A 12 -40.89 -46.05 22.79
C VAL A 12 -41.03 -45.08 24.00
N ARG A 13 -41.40 -43.81 23.71
CA ARG A 13 -42.12 -42.82 24.55
C ARG A 13 -41.50 -42.10 25.77
N HIS A 14 -41.66 -40.77 25.67
CA HIS A 14 -42.14 -39.74 26.62
C HIS A 14 -41.44 -39.51 27.97
N LEU A 15 -41.10 -38.23 28.22
CA LEU A 15 -41.75 -37.35 29.21
C LEU A 15 -41.09 -35.95 29.18
N GLU A 16 -41.88 -34.88 28.99
CA GLU A 16 -41.54 -33.53 29.48
C GLU A 16 -41.79 -33.47 31.00
N PRO A 17 -41.10 -32.57 31.74
CA PRO A 17 -41.79 -31.34 32.12
C PRO A 17 -40.91 -30.06 32.20
N ALA A 18 -41.61 -28.93 32.25
CA ALA A 18 -41.17 -27.55 32.30
C ALA A 18 -40.22 -27.16 33.46
N GLY A 19 -39.33 -26.18 33.20
CA GLY A 19 -38.50 -25.51 34.21
C GLY A 19 -37.96 -24.14 33.74
N ARG A 20 -38.12 -23.11 34.58
CA ARG A 20 -37.86 -21.67 34.34
C ARG A 20 -36.36 -21.28 34.33
N ARG A 21 -36.13 -20.03 33.87
CA ARG A 21 -34.93 -19.13 34.01
C ARG A 21 -33.89 -19.32 32.88
N GLN A 22 -33.31 -18.30 32.27
CA GLN A 22 -32.70 -17.08 32.85
C GLN A 22 -32.28 -16.11 31.71
N ASP A 23 -32.42 -14.80 31.95
CA ASP A 23 -31.82 -13.71 31.16
C ASP A 23 -30.33 -13.95 30.88
N ARG A 24 -29.89 -13.77 29.62
CA ARG A 24 -28.46 -13.61 29.30
C ARG A 24 -28.17 -12.16 28.94
N GLY A 25 -27.56 -11.49 29.91
CA GLY A 25 -27.09 -10.12 29.83
C GLY A 25 -26.02 -9.91 28.77
N TRP A 26 -26.10 -8.74 28.15
CA TRP A 26 -25.04 -8.13 27.37
C TRP A 26 -23.85 -7.80 28.29
N ARG A 27 -22.66 -8.30 27.95
CA ARG A 27 -21.41 -7.91 28.61
C ARG A 27 -21.15 -6.43 28.37
N ARG A 28 -20.90 -5.69 29.46
CA ARG A 28 -20.32 -4.34 29.44
C ARG A 28 -18.87 -4.43 28.97
N GLU A 29 -18.55 -3.83 27.83
CA GLU A 29 -17.18 -3.50 27.48
C GLU A 29 -16.75 -2.20 28.19
N SER A 30 -15.46 -2.17 28.48
CA SER A 30 -14.67 -1.26 29.31
C SER A 30 -14.84 0.23 29.00
N VAL A 31 -15.13 1.01 30.05
CA VAL A 31 -15.06 2.49 30.06
C VAL A 31 -13.59 2.88 30.25
N VAL A 32 -13.00 3.55 29.25
CA VAL A 32 -11.68 4.19 29.37
C VAL A 32 -11.89 5.59 29.95
N ASP A 33 -11.33 5.86 31.12
CA ASP A 33 -11.40 7.15 31.81
C ASP A 33 -10.41 8.15 31.15
N ILE A 34 -10.92 9.24 30.57
CA ILE A 34 -10.09 10.28 29.95
C ILE A 34 -9.72 11.34 31.00
N PRO A 35 -8.44 11.66 31.22
CA PRO A 35 -8.00 12.61 32.25
C PRO A 35 -8.61 14.02 32.12
N ASN A 36 -8.95 14.62 33.26
CA ASN A 36 -9.63 15.92 33.37
C ASN A 36 -8.93 17.10 32.66
N ALA A 37 -7.62 17.03 32.42
CA ALA A 37 -6.85 18.06 31.73
C ALA A 37 -7.25 18.20 30.24
N THR A 38 -7.65 17.09 29.61
CA THR A 38 -8.12 17.06 28.22
C THR A 38 -9.51 17.69 28.07
N ARG A 39 -10.37 17.60 29.11
CA ARG A 39 -11.73 18.18 29.11
C ARG A 39 -11.74 19.71 28.99
N ARG A 40 -10.76 20.42 29.57
CA ARG A 40 -10.73 21.90 29.57
C ARG A 40 -10.27 22.50 28.24
N ARG A 41 -9.33 21.87 27.53
CA ARG A 41 -8.80 22.37 26.24
C ARG A 41 -9.83 22.27 25.10
N TYR A 42 -10.64 21.21 25.07
CA TYR A 42 -11.71 21.04 24.07
C TYR A 42 -12.85 22.08 24.20
N CYS A 43 -13.14 22.54 25.41
CA CYS A 43 -14.23 23.48 25.66
C CYS A 43 -13.94 24.91 25.17
N HIS A 44 -12.66 25.30 25.06
CA HIS A 44 -12.26 26.63 24.60
C HIS A 44 -12.21 26.74 23.07
N ALA A 45 -11.82 25.67 22.36
CA ALA A 45 -11.84 25.63 20.90
C ALA A 45 -13.27 25.65 20.34
N PHE A 46 -14.20 24.97 21.00
CA PHE A 46 -15.60 24.87 20.57
C PHE A 46 -16.38 26.20 20.66
N ARG A 47 -15.96 27.11 21.55
CA ARG A 47 -16.62 28.42 21.76
C ARG A 47 -16.18 29.51 20.77
N ARG A 48 -15.04 29.35 20.09
CA ARG A 48 -14.48 30.36 19.16
C ARG A 48 -14.88 30.16 17.70
N MET A 49 -15.58 29.08 17.35
CA MET A 49 -15.62 28.60 15.96
C MET A 49 -16.86 28.93 15.13
N HIS A 50 -17.86 29.67 15.63
CA HIS A 50 -19.04 29.94 14.80
C HIS A 50 -19.58 31.36 14.93
N ASP A 51 -19.18 32.20 13.96
CA ASP A 51 -19.92 33.38 13.57
C ASP A 51 -21.00 32.99 12.54
N LYS A 52 -22.23 33.36 12.90
CA LYS A 52 -23.46 33.60 12.11
C LYS A 52 -23.82 32.65 10.95
N ARG A 53 -25.00 32.03 11.16
CA ARG A 53 -25.94 31.42 10.18
C ARG A 53 -25.96 29.89 10.07
N ARG A 54 -26.02 29.16 11.20
CA ARG A 54 -26.60 27.82 11.23
C ARG A 54 -27.47 27.57 12.46
N ASP A 55 -28.77 27.61 12.20
CA ASP A 55 -29.87 26.91 12.88
C ASP A 55 -29.79 26.77 14.42
N ALA A 56 -30.32 27.78 15.12
CA ALA A 56 -30.32 27.90 16.58
C ALA A 56 -30.90 26.68 17.34
N ARG A 57 -31.70 25.84 16.66
CA ARG A 57 -32.20 24.57 17.22
C ARG A 57 -31.09 23.52 17.36
N ARG A 58 -30.18 23.44 16.37
CA ARG A 58 -29.03 22.53 16.41
C ARG A 58 -28.01 22.96 17.46
N GLU A 59 -27.81 24.26 17.60
CA GLU A 59 -26.91 24.83 18.61
C GLU A 59 -27.43 24.56 20.04
N ARG A 60 -28.74 24.74 20.29
CA ARG A 60 -29.36 24.35 21.57
C ARG A 60 -29.27 22.85 21.86
N ALA A 61 -29.49 22.01 20.86
CA ALA A 61 -29.38 20.55 21.02
C ALA A 61 -27.96 20.12 21.40
N LEU A 62 -26.93 20.71 20.77
CA LEU A 62 -25.54 20.44 21.06
C LEU A 62 -25.10 21.01 22.42
N GLN A 63 -25.55 22.22 22.79
CA GLN A 63 -25.29 22.78 24.12
C GLN A 63 -25.90 21.93 25.23
N LEU A 64 -27.12 21.43 25.05
CA LEU A 64 -27.77 20.53 26.01
C LEU A 64 -27.06 19.17 26.10
N ALA A 65 -26.60 18.62 24.97
CA ALA A 65 -25.81 17.40 24.95
C ALA A 65 -24.47 17.57 25.68
N LEU A 66 -23.81 18.73 25.51
CA LEU A 66 -22.55 19.07 26.19
C LEU A 66 -22.73 19.24 27.70
N ILE A 67 -23.83 19.87 28.14
CA ILE A 67 -24.17 20.04 29.56
C ILE A 67 -24.43 18.67 30.20
N ARG A 68 -25.18 17.79 29.53
CA ARG A 68 -25.46 16.43 30.04
C ARG A 68 -24.22 15.55 30.06
N TRP A 69 -23.33 15.64 29.05
CA TRP A 69 -22.04 14.96 29.05
C TRP A 69 -21.13 15.43 30.20
N ARG A 70 -21.04 16.75 30.45
CA ARG A 70 -20.28 17.29 31.60
C ARG A 70 -20.80 16.84 32.96
N ARG A 71 -22.10 16.51 33.05
CA ARG A 71 -22.73 15.95 34.25
C ARG A 71 -22.65 14.43 34.34
N GLY A 72 -21.98 13.76 33.40
CA GLY A 72 -21.90 12.30 33.33
C GLY A 72 -23.24 11.62 32.97
N GLN A 73 -24.21 12.39 32.47
CA GLN A 73 -25.58 11.95 32.18
C GLN A 73 -25.78 11.51 30.73
N LEU A 74 -24.73 11.57 29.91
CA LEU A 74 -24.75 11.17 28.51
C LEU A 74 -23.35 10.74 28.08
N THR A 75 -23.24 9.58 27.46
CA THR A 75 -22.06 9.20 26.66
C THR A 75 -22.23 9.83 25.29
N LEU A 76 -21.39 10.80 24.94
CA LEU A 76 -21.52 11.51 23.67
C LEU A 76 -20.73 10.72 22.62
N THR A 77 -21.40 9.83 21.89
CA THR A 77 -20.85 9.24 20.68
C THR A 77 -20.94 10.31 19.60
N LEU A 78 -19.83 11.00 19.33
CA LEU A 78 -19.79 11.91 18.18
C LEU A 78 -20.04 11.07 16.90
N PRO A 79 -20.88 11.55 15.97
CA PRO A 79 -21.00 10.93 14.66
C PRO A 79 -19.61 10.81 13.99
N PRO A 80 -19.31 9.72 13.26
CA PRO A 80 -17.97 9.48 12.69
C PRO A 80 -17.39 10.66 11.90
N GLN A 81 -18.24 11.45 11.23
CA GLN A 81 -17.83 12.63 10.49
C GLN A 81 -17.21 13.78 11.35
N TYR A 82 -17.30 13.71 12.68
CA TYR A 82 -16.68 14.66 13.62
C TYR A 82 -15.47 14.08 14.37
N LEU A 83 -15.26 12.78 14.27
CA LEU A 83 -14.00 12.12 14.61
C LEU A 83 -13.23 12.07 13.29
N GLY A 84 -12.52 13.15 12.93
CA GLY A 84 -11.75 13.17 11.68
C GLY A 84 -10.94 11.89 11.59
N VAL A 85 -11.32 11.00 10.67
CA VAL A 85 -10.62 9.73 10.49
C VAL A 85 -9.22 10.11 10.02
N VAL A 86 -8.23 9.55 10.68
CA VAL A 86 -6.82 9.82 10.40
C VAL A 86 -6.23 8.55 9.86
N ALA A 87 -5.73 8.61 8.64
CA ALA A 87 -4.93 7.56 8.06
C ALA A 87 -3.49 7.72 8.59
N THR A 88 -3.04 6.74 9.39
CA THR A 88 -1.66 6.72 9.90
C THR A 88 -0.80 5.79 9.05
N PHE A 89 0.37 6.26 8.63
CA PHE A 89 1.33 5.49 7.84
C PHE A 89 2.70 5.43 8.50
N ASP A 90 3.25 4.21 8.59
CA ASP A 90 4.63 3.99 9.02
C ASP A 90 5.62 4.25 7.86
N LEU A 91 6.63 5.05 8.15
CA LEU A 91 7.71 5.44 7.25
C LEU A 91 8.96 4.60 7.52
N TYR A 92 9.52 4.03 6.46
CA TYR A 92 10.75 3.26 6.50
C TYR A 92 11.79 3.94 5.62
N LEU A 93 12.92 4.34 6.17
CA LEU A 93 13.92 5.14 5.46
C LEU A 93 15.18 4.33 5.24
N GLU A 94 15.79 4.44 4.08
CA GLU A 94 17.18 4.06 3.86
C GLU A 94 17.99 5.28 3.39
N SER A 95 19.16 5.48 3.99
CA SER A 95 20.10 6.50 3.56
C SER A 95 21.37 5.83 3.06
N GLY A 96 21.89 6.32 1.93
CA GLY A 96 23.16 5.84 1.40
C GLY A 96 24.35 6.25 2.27
N PRO A 97 25.53 5.64 2.05
CA PRO A 97 26.77 6.06 2.69
C PRO A 97 26.97 7.58 2.56
N GLN A 98 27.28 8.27 3.66
CA GLN A 98 27.40 9.73 3.77
C GLN A 98 26.08 10.54 3.84
N HIS A 99 24.91 9.88 3.94
CA HIS A 99 23.60 10.54 4.13
C HIS A 99 23.24 11.62 3.09
N LYS A 100 23.80 11.53 1.87
CA LYS A 100 23.58 12.51 0.79
C LYS A 100 22.26 12.33 0.05
N LYS A 101 21.60 11.18 0.24
CA LYS A 101 20.29 10.84 -0.31
C LYS A 101 19.58 9.92 0.67
N THR A 102 18.27 10.12 0.79
CA THR A 102 17.36 9.27 1.55
C THR A 102 16.24 8.79 0.63
N LEU A 103 15.95 7.49 0.69
CA LEU A 103 14.76 6.90 0.10
C LEU A 103 13.83 6.45 1.23
N LEU A 104 12.63 7.02 1.23
CA LEU A 104 11.55 6.68 2.16
C LEU A 104 10.57 5.76 1.45
N HIS A 105 10.12 4.74 2.16
CA HIS A 105 9.17 3.73 1.75
C HIS A 105 7.92 3.77 2.64
N VAL A 106 6.75 3.63 2.04
CA VAL A 106 5.47 3.43 2.74
C VAL A 106 4.98 2.02 2.45
N LEU A 107 5.25 1.07 3.35
CA LEU A 107 5.04 -0.36 3.07
C LEU A 107 3.57 -0.77 3.02
N ASP A 108 2.67 0.02 3.61
CA ASP A 108 1.22 -0.16 3.49
C ASP A 108 0.68 0.27 2.11
N LEU A 109 1.45 1.10 1.37
CA LEU A 109 1.17 1.55 0.01
C LEU A 109 2.32 1.14 -0.91
N LEU A 110 2.43 -0.16 -1.16
CA LEU A 110 3.55 -0.76 -1.88
C LEU A 110 3.80 -0.08 -3.25
N GLY A 111 4.93 0.62 -3.38
CA GLY A 111 5.28 1.45 -4.54
C GLY A 111 5.38 2.95 -4.23
N CYS A 112 4.73 3.41 -3.15
CA CYS A 112 4.83 4.78 -2.67
C CYS A 112 6.19 5.03 -2.01
N VAL A 113 7.02 5.80 -2.69
CA VAL A 113 8.35 6.21 -2.21
C VAL A 113 8.62 7.70 -2.40
N VAL A 114 9.50 8.22 -1.54
CA VAL A 114 10.03 9.58 -1.60
C VAL A 114 11.54 9.54 -1.60
N GLN A 115 12.15 10.14 -2.61
CA GLN A 115 13.60 10.37 -2.62
C GLN A 115 13.87 11.85 -2.33
N ALA A 116 14.77 12.13 -1.40
CA ALA A 116 15.21 13.48 -1.05
C ALA A 116 16.71 13.50 -0.70
N ASP A 117 17.26 14.69 -0.50
CA ASP A 117 18.68 14.86 -0.17
C ASP A 117 18.93 14.63 1.32
N THR A 118 17.91 14.87 2.15
CA THR A 118 17.96 14.62 3.59
C THR A 118 16.78 13.79 4.09
N THR A 119 16.94 13.21 5.29
CA THR A 119 15.85 12.51 6.00
C THR A 119 14.68 13.44 6.31
N ASP A 120 14.96 14.66 6.79
CA ASP A 120 13.91 15.61 7.17
C ASP A 120 13.08 16.05 5.96
N GLU A 121 13.73 16.28 4.81
CA GLU A 121 13.03 16.55 3.55
C GLU A 121 12.15 15.37 3.11
N ALA A 122 12.66 14.14 3.19
CA ALA A 122 11.90 12.95 2.83
C ALA A 122 10.66 12.80 3.72
N VAL A 123 10.81 12.97 5.04
CA VAL A 123 9.70 12.89 6.01
C VAL A 123 8.70 14.02 5.79
N ALA A 124 9.17 15.25 5.58
CA ALA A 124 8.30 16.40 5.33
C ALA A 124 7.49 16.26 4.04
N ALA A 125 8.06 15.63 3.00
CA ALA A 125 7.38 15.38 1.73
C ALA A 125 6.44 14.15 1.76
N ALA A 126 6.54 13.28 2.77
CA ALA A 126 5.80 12.02 2.83
C ALA A 126 4.27 12.19 2.75
N PRO A 127 3.60 13.11 3.49
CA PRO A 127 2.15 13.24 3.43
C PRO A 127 1.62 13.58 2.02
N GLU A 128 2.30 14.45 1.27
CA GLU A 128 1.86 14.80 -0.08
C GLU A 128 2.18 13.68 -1.08
N ALA A 129 3.29 12.96 -0.91
CA ALA A 129 3.60 11.80 -1.73
C ALA A 129 2.57 10.67 -1.53
N ILE A 130 2.18 10.39 -0.28
CA ILE A 130 1.12 9.45 0.05
C ILE A 130 -0.18 9.88 -0.62
N ARG A 131 -0.56 11.15 -0.50
CA ARG A 131 -1.76 11.68 -1.14
C ARG A 131 -1.74 11.52 -2.65
N ALA A 132 -0.62 11.85 -3.30
CA ALA A 132 -0.46 11.66 -4.74
C ALA A 132 -0.58 10.19 -5.15
N TYR A 133 -0.01 9.28 -4.36
CA TYR A 133 -0.10 7.85 -4.61
C TYR A 133 -1.53 7.32 -4.40
N LEU A 134 -2.24 7.77 -3.36
CA LEU A 134 -3.65 7.45 -3.13
C LEU A 134 -4.53 7.95 -4.27
N ARG A 135 -4.30 9.18 -4.77
CA ARG A 135 -5.00 9.67 -5.98
C ARG A 135 -4.75 8.77 -7.19
N TYR A 136 -3.49 8.36 -7.40
CA TYR A 136 -3.14 7.42 -8.47
C TYR A 136 -3.89 6.09 -8.33
N LEU A 137 -3.87 5.47 -7.15
CA LEU A 137 -4.60 4.23 -6.88
C LEU A 137 -6.12 4.40 -7.07
N GLY A 138 -6.68 5.53 -6.61
CA GLY A 138 -8.09 5.88 -6.77
C GLY A 138 -8.51 6.03 -8.23
N ARG A 139 -7.67 6.63 -9.10
CA ARG A 139 -7.91 6.73 -10.55
C ARG A 139 -8.05 5.35 -11.21
N HIS A 140 -7.36 4.34 -10.69
CA HIS A 140 -7.44 2.95 -11.15
C HIS A 140 -8.50 2.12 -10.41
N GLY A 141 -9.30 2.75 -9.54
CA GLY A 141 -10.45 2.14 -8.89
C GLY A 141 -10.16 1.43 -7.55
N GLU A 142 -8.98 1.63 -6.94
CA GLU A 142 -8.79 1.22 -5.55
C GLU A 142 -9.67 2.08 -4.62
N LYS A 143 -10.18 1.45 -3.57
CA LYS A 143 -11.01 2.13 -2.56
C LYS A 143 -10.10 2.82 -1.56
N VAL A 144 -9.75 4.06 -1.85
CA VAL A 144 -8.87 4.90 -1.04
C VAL A 144 -9.43 6.31 -0.93
N ASP A 145 -9.10 7.01 0.15
CA ASP A 145 -9.47 8.40 0.38
C ASP A 145 -8.20 9.28 0.42
N PRO A 146 -7.88 10.02 -0.65
CA PRO A 146 -6.73 10.93 -0.66
C PRO A 146 -6.96 12.21 0.17
N ASP A 147 -8.21 12.54 0.52
CA ASP A 147 -8.57 13.76 1.25
C ASP A 147 -8.61 13.53 2.77
N GLU A 148 -8.49 12.27 3.21
CA GLU A 148 -8.34 11.91 4.61
C GLU A 148 -7.10 12.59 5.22
N LYS A 149 -7.19 12.92 6.52
CA LYS A 149 -6.04 13.48 7.24
C LYS A 149 -4.95 12.40 7.33
N ILE A 150 -3.78 12.69 6.77
CA ILE A 150 -2.62 11.82 6.81
C ILE A 150 -1.73 12.18 7.99
N GLU A 151 -1.44 11.20 8.84
CA GLU A 151 -0.39 11.26 9.86
C GLU A 151 0.70 10.23 9.53
N THR A 152 1.95 10.60 9.76
CA THR A 152 3.10 9.74 9.43
C THR A 152 3.97 9.53 10.65
N HIS A 153 4.46 8.30 10.83
CA HIS A 153 5.33 7.92 11.93
C HIS A 153 6.62 7.30 11.40
N LEU A 154 7.79 7.72 11.89
CA LEU A 154 9.06 7.10 11.52
C LEU A 154 9.21 5.75 12.22
N ALA A 155 8.97 4.65 11.50
CA ALA A 155 9.04 3.31 12.06
C ALA A 155 10.46 2.75 12.11
N LYS A 156 11.26 3.00 11.06
CA LYS A 156 12.65 2.53 11.00
C LYS A 156 13.49 3.39 10.04
N HIS A 157 14.75 3.60 10.39
CA HIS A 157 15.75 4.21 9.50
C HIS A 157 16.97 3.27 9.40
N ASN A 158 17.22 2.77 8.19
CA ASN A 158 18.41 2.01 7.84
C ASN A 158 19.48 2.97 7.30
N THR A 159 20.61 3.06 8.00
CA THR A 159 21.77 3.88 7.60
C THR A 159 22.95 3.01 7.17
N GLU A 160 22.74 1.70 7.03
CA GLU A 160 23.77 0.70 6.75
C GLU A 160 23.49 -0.03 5.42
N GLY A 161 24.57 -0.52 4.79
CA GLY A 161 24.49 -1.33 3.58
C GLY A 161 24.45 -0.52 2.28
N LEU A 162 23.93 -1.16 1.23
CA LEU A 162 23.86 -0.59 -0.11
C LEU A 162 22.64 0.34 -0.25
N PHE A 163 22.71 1.26 -1.22
CA PHE A 163 21.65 2.18 -1.60
C PHE A 163 21.54 2.24 -3.13
N SER A 164 20.38 2.41 -3.77
CA SER A 164 19.02 2.54 -3.22
C SER A 164 18.15 1.29 -3.42
N GLY A 165 17.09 1.18 -2.64
CA GLY A 165 16.12 0.10 -2.61
C GLY A 165 16.67 -1.23 -2.08
N GLN A 166 17.77 -1.21 -1.34
CA GLN A 166 18.45 -2.44 -0.90
C GLN A 166 18.11 -2.82 0.53
N ALA A 167 17.57 -1.89 1.32
CA ALA A 167 17.10 -2.17 2.66
C ALA A 167 16.05 -3.29 2.65
N LEU A 168 16.23 -4.18 3.61
CA LEU A 168 15.35 -5.31 3.86
C LEU A 168 14.41 -4.95 5.02
N TRP A 169 13.11 -4.96 4.74
CA TRP A 169 12.09 -4.63 5.72
C TRP A 169 11.45 -5.90 6.31
N PRO A 170 10.91 -5.86 7.54
CA PRO A 170 10.27 -7.04 8.14
C PRO A 170 9.17 -7.67 7.26
N GLN A 171 8.43 -6.84 6.51
CA GLN A 171 7.40 -7.26 5.57
C GLN A 171 7.98 -8.08 4.40
N ASP A 172 9.21 -7.78 3.97
CA ASP A 172 9.88 -8.50 2.89
C ASP A 172 10.16 -9.96 3.24
N LEU A 173 10.23 -10.30 4.53
CA LEU A 173 10.52 -11.65 5.01
C LEU A 173 9.28 -12.49 5.29
N LYS A 174 8.09 -11.90 5.16
CA LYS A 174 6.83 -12.61 5.39
C LYS A 174 6.38 -13.31 4.09
N PRO A 175 5.77 -14.51 4.19
CA PRO A 175 5.10 -15.12 3.05
C PRO A 175 4.07 -14.17 2.43
N LEU A 176 4.11 -14.04 1.11
CA LEU A 176 3.16 -13.17 0.42
C LEU A 176 1.76 -13.81 0.38
N ALA A 177 0.79 -13.12 0.97
CA ALA A 177 -0.61 -13.58 0.97
C ALA A 177 -1.18 -13.59 -0.47
N PRO A 178 -2.01 -14.58 -0.84
CA PRO A 178 -2.61 -14.64 -2.19
C PRO A 178 -3.40 -13.40 -2.58
N SER A 179 -4.16 -12.82 -1.64
CA SER A 179 -4.94 -11.59 -1.87
C SER A 179 -4.05 -10.37 -2.11
N ALA A 180 -2.93 -10.27 -1.37
CA ALA A 180 -1.94 -9.22 -1.58
C ALA A 180 -1.24 -9.38 -2.94
N LEU A 181 -0.85 -10.61 -3.31
CA LEU A 181 -0.29 -10.90 -4.63
C LEU A 181 -1.25 -10.48 -5.74
N ALA A 182 -2.52 -10.88 -5.67
CA ALA A 182 -3.52 -10.51 -6.67
C ALA A 182 -3.69 -8.98 -6.77
N ARG A 183 -3.60 -8.25 -5.66
CA ARG A 183 -3.61 -6.78 -5.65
C ARG A 183 -2.38 -6.21 -6.35
N TYR A 184 -1.19 -6.61 -5.93
CA TYR A 184 0.05 -6.03 -6.44
C TYR A 184 0.31 -6.36 -7.91
N VAL A 185 -0.15 -7.52 -8.38
CA VAL A 185 -0.11 -7.86 -9.82
C VAL A 185 -0.95 -6.88 -10.65
N ARG A 186 -2.13 -6.46 -10.17
CA ARG A 186 -2.89 -5.38 -10.83
C ARG A 186 -2.15 -4.06 -10.80
N TRP A 187 -1.53 -3.71 -9.67
CA TRP A 187 -0.78 -2.47 -9.56
C TRP A 187 0.43 -2.43 -10.51
N LEU A 188 1.10 -3.57 -10.72
CA LEU A 188 2.18 -3.71 -11.71
C LEU A 188 1.68 -3.50 -13.15
N ASP A 189 0.46 -3.94 -13.45
CA ASP A 189 -0.18 -3.74 -14.76
C ASP A 189 -0.48 -2.26 -14.99
N TRP A 190 -1.18 -1.63 -14.04
CA TRP A 190 -1.51 -0.19 -14.08
C TRP A 190 -0.27 0.69 -14.18
N SER A 191 0.76 0.39 -13.40
CA SER A 191 2.00 1.15 -13.37
C SER A 191 2.71 1.13 -14.73
N ARG A 192 2.74 -0.03 -15.41
CA ARG A 192 3.31 -0.14 -16.77
C ARG A 192 2.44 0.54 -17.81
N ALA A 193 1.11 0.36 -17.74
CA ALA A 193 0.18 0.98 -18.67
C ALA A 193 0.33 2.51 -18.63
N ASP A 194 0.38 3.11 -17.44
CA ASP A 194 0.54 4.56 -17.27
C ASP A 194 1.92 5.05 -17.73
N LEU A 195 3.00 4.28 -17.47
CA LEU A 195 4.32 4.62 -17.98
C LEU A 195 4.36 4.62 -19.52
N LEU A 196 3.73 3.65 -20.17
CA LEU A 196 3.63 3.59 -21.63
C LEU A 196 2.76 4.71 -22.19
N ALA A 197 1.66 5.04 -21.54
CA ALA A 197 0.81 6.17 -21.91
C ALA A 197 1.56 7.51 -21.79
N LEU A 198 2.39 7.68 -20.76
CA LEU A 198 3.17 8.89 -20.52
C LEU A 198 4.12 9.23 -21.67
N VAL A 199 4.74 8.18 -22.25
CA VAL A 199 5.71 8.28 -23.36
C VAL A 199 5.09 8.00 -24.74
N HIS A 200 3.77 7.82 -24.79
CA HIS A 200 3.05 7.65 -26.04
C HIS A 200 3.22 8.91 -26.93
N GLY A 201 3.39 8.69 -28.24
CA GLY A 201 3.58 9.77 -29.22
C GLY A 201 4.96 10.43 -29.22
N ILE A 202 5.89 10.04 -28.34
CA ILE A 202 7.28 10.51 -28.40
C ILE A 202 8.04 9.66 -29.42
N ASP A 203 8.62 10.31 -30.44
CA ASP A 203 9.45 9.65 -31.44
C ASP A 203 10.80 9.18 -30.86
N ASP A 204 11.47 8.26 -31.56
CA ASP A 204 12.73 7.66 -31.11
C ASP A 204 13.86 8.70 -30.97
N LYS A 205 13.89 9.72 -31.84
CA LYS A 205 14.88 10.81 -31.78
C LYS A 205 14.75 11.56 -30.45
N ARG A 206 13.53 11.91 -30.03
CA ARG A 206 13.24 12.60 -28.77
C ARG A 206 13.46 11.69 -27.56
N LEU A 207 13.14 10.39 -27.66
CA LEU A 207 13.44 9.44 -26.59
C LEU A 207 14.95 9.32 -26.34
N ARG A 208 15.76 9.37 -27.40
CA ARG A 208 17.24 9.30 -27.34
C ARG A 208 17.92 10.63 -27.04
N ALA A 209 17.20 11.75 -27.11
CA ALA A 209 17.77 13.06 -26.84
C ALA A 209 18.34 13.09 -25.42
N LYS A 210 19.64 13.38 -25.32
CA LYS A 210 20.35 13.43 -24.04
C LYS A 210 20.12 14.79 -23.38
N PRO A 211 19.64 14.84 -22.13
CA PRO A 211 19.55 16.09 -21.38
C PRO A 211 20.93 16.60 -20.96
N ALA A 212 20.99 17.85 -20.46
CA ALA A 212 22.22 18.45 -19.94
C ALA A 212 22.86 17.62 -18.81
N ALA A 213 22.05 16.94 -18.00
CA ALA A 213 22.50 16.01 -16.96
C ALA A 213 21.60 14.78 -16.89
N GLY A 214 22.20 13.61 -16.67
CA GLY A 214 21.49 12.34 -16.49
C GLY A 214 21.28 11.52 -17.77
N ARG A 215 20.36 10.56 -17.68
CA ARG A 215 20.02 9.59 -18.72
C ARG A 215 19.01 10.18 -19.72
N SER A 216 19.03 9.71 -20.97
CA SER A 216 17.91 9.98 -21.91
C SER A 216 16.63 9.28 -21.43
N LEU A 217 15.46 9.65 -21.97
CA LEU A 217 14.21 8.94 -21.65
C LEU A 217 14.29 7.46 -22.05
N ARG A 218 14.90 7.19 -23.22
CA ARG A 218 15.13 5.82 -23.68
C ARG A 218 15.98 5.01 -22.69
N ASP A 219 17.04 5.61 -22.16
CA ASP A 219 17.94 4.93 -21.22
C ASP A 219 17.27 4.69 -19.86
N ILE A 220 16.37 5.58 -19.42
CA ILE A 220 15.54 5.36 -18.23
C ILE A 220 14.59 4.18 -18.46
N LEU A 221 13.88 4.14 -19.59
CA LEU A 221 12.95 3.07 -19.93
C LEU A 221 13.64 1.71 -20.06
N LEU A 222 14.83 1.66 -20.70
CA LEU A 222 15.66 0.46 -20.76
C LEU A 222 16.11 0.00 -19.39
N HIS A 223 16.50 0.94 -18.52
CA HIS A 223 16.91 0.63 -17.17
C HIS A 223 15.77 0.02 -16.34
N VAL A 224 14.53 0.56 -16.46
CA VAL A 224 13.33 -0.03 -15.84
C VAL A 224 13.10 -1.45 -16.35
N LEU A 225 13.18 -1.65 -17.68
CA LEU A 225 12.97 -2.95 -18.30
C LEU A 225 13.99 -4.01 -17.83
N ASP A 226 15.27 -3.65 -17.73
CA ASP A 226 16.33 -4.56 -17.29
C ASP A 226 16.27 -4.84 -15.78
N ALA A 227 15.89 -3.85 -14.97
CA ALA A 227 15.70 -4.02 -13.53
C ALA A 227 14.56 -5.01 -13.23
N ASP A 228 13.40 -4.85 -13.89
CA ASP A 228 12.29 -5.80 -13.77
C ASP A 228 12.72 -7.24 -14.07
N LYS A 229 13.44 -7.44 -15.19
CA LYS A 229 13.97 -8.75 -15.58
C LYS A 229 14.85 -9.33 -14.47
N SER A 230 15.76 -8.52 -13.95
CA SER A 230 16.66 -8.93 -12.87
C SER A 230 15.91 -9.34 -11.60
N TYR A 231 14.88 -8.59 -11.19
CA TYR A 231 14.08 -8.90 -10.02
C TYR A 231 13.30 -10.20 -10.17
N VAL A 232 12.60 -10.38 -11.30
CA VAL A 232 11.81 -11.59 -11.56
C VAL A 232 12.72 -12.81 -11.69
N TYR A 233 13.82 -12.70 -12.42
CA TYR A 233 14.78 -13.80 -12.58
C TYR A 233 15.36 -14.23 -11.24
N ALA A 234 15.63 -13.28 -10.35
CA ALA A 234 16.14 -13.58 -9.03
C ALA A 234 15.12 -14.29 -8.12
N LEU A 235 13.82 -14.21 -8.42
CA LEU A 235 12.77 -14.89 -7.66
C LEU A 235 12.45 -16.28 -8.22
N VAL A 236 12.17 -16.35 -9.53
CA VAL A 236 11.59 -17.54 -10.18
C VAL A 236 12.50 -18.18 -11.24
N GLY A 237 13.71 -17.66 -11.41
CA GLY A 237 14.63 -18.09 -12.46
C GLY A 237 14.33 -17.45 -13.83
N PRO A 238 15.16 -17.76 -14.85
CA PRO A 238 15.04 -17.17 -16.18
C PRO A 238 13.70 -17.49 -16.87
N LEU A 239 13.12 -16.48 -17.53
CA LEU A 239 11.87 -16.59 -18.29
C LEU A 239 12.10 -16.10 -19.73
N LYS A 240 12.10 -17.00 -20.71
CA LYS A 240 12.33 -16.63 -22.12
C LYS A 240 11.35 -15.57 -22.63
N ALA A 241 10.08 -15.66 -22.25
CA ALA A 241 9.04 -14.71 -22.63
C ALA A 241 9.28 -13.29 -22.08
N MET A 242 10.08 -13.14 -21.03
CA MET A 242 10.49 -11.84 -20.49
C MET A 242 11.85 -11.40 -21.05
N GLY A 243 12.85 -12.28 -20.99
CA GLY A 243 14.22 -11.95 -21.40
C GLY A 243 14.38 -11.75 -22.90
N GLY A 244 13.61 -12.44 -23.74
CA GLY A 244 13.64 -12.29 -25.20
C GLY A 244 13.36 -10.84 -25.62
N PRO A 245 12.17 -10.28 -25.30
CA PRO A 245 11.84 -8.90 -25.58
C PRO A 245 12.82 -7.90 -24.94
N THR A 246 13.21 -8.09 -23.67
CA THR A 246 14.18 -7.22 -22.99
C THR A 246 15.52 -7.14 -23.75
N ASN A 247 16.07 -8.29 -24.13
CA ASN A 247 17.37 -8.34 -24.81
C ASN A 247 17.28 -7.80 -26.24
N ALA A 248 16.16 -8.03 -26.95
CA ALA A 248 15.92 -7.48 -28.28
C ALA A 248 15.86 -5.94 -28.25
N ALA A 249 15.15 -5.34 -27.29
CA ALA A 249 15.11 -3.88 -27.13
C ALA A 249 16.49 -3.29 -26.76
N GLY A 250 17.28 -4.02 -25.95
CA GLY A 250 18.66 -3.63 -25.63
C GLY A 250 19.55 -3.52 -26.86
N ARG A 251 19.40 -4.45 -27.82
CA ARG A 251 20.13 -4.42 -29.11
C ARG A 251 19.52 -3.46 -30.15
N GLY A 252 18.28 -3.02 -29.93
CA GLY A 252 17.54 -2.18 -30.88
C GLY A 252 16.74 -2.97 -31.91
N ASP A 253 16.60 -4.29 -31.74
CA ASP A 253 15.87 -5.18 -32.65
C ASP A 253 14.34 -5.11 -32.44
N LEU A 254 13.89 -4.53 -31.32
CA LEU A 254 12.49 -4.41 -30.94
C LEU A 254 12.22 -3.01 -30.39
N ASP A 255 11.07 -2.43 -30.77
CA ASP A 255 10.62 -1.16 -30.18
C ASP A 255 10.53 -1.31 -28.66
N LEU A 256 11.14 -0.36 -27.95
CA LEU A 256 11.27 -0.42 -26.50
C LEU A 256 9.91 -0.49 -25.79
N ARG A 257 8.88 0.19 -26.30
CA ARG A 257 7.54 0.21 -25.70
C ARG A 257 6.85 -1.15 -25.86
N VAL A 258 7.04 -1.79 -27.01
CA VAL A 258 6.57 -3.17 -27.25
C VAL A 258 7.27 -4.12 -26.28
N ALA A 259 8.60 -4.06 -26.19
CA ALA A 259 9.34 -4.91 -25.26
C ALA A 259 8.94 -4.71 -23.80
N MET A 260 8.69 -3.46 -23.39
CA MET A 260 8.19 -3.16 -22.04
C MET A 260 6.80 -3.74 -21.80
N HIS A 261 5.88 -3.66 -22.75
CA HIS A 261 4.56 -4.27 -22.61
C HIS A 261 4.67 -5.80 -22.49
N GLU A 262 5.38 -6.45 -23.41
CA GLU A 262 5.54 -7.91 -23.45
C GLU A 262 6.23 -8.45 -22.20
N ALA A 263 7.34 -7.84 -21.79
CA ALA A 263 8.09 -8.29 -20.62
C ALA A 263 7.28 -8.13 -19.32
N ARG A 264 6.50 -7.05 -19.17
CA ARG A 264 5.63 -6.88 -17.99
C ARG A 264 4.52 -7.92 -17.98
N ARG A 265 3.88 -8.20 -19.12
CA ARG A 265 2.86 -9.25 -19.22
C ARG A 265 3.42 -10.62 -18.82
N ALA A 266 4.57 -11.00 -19.36
CA ALA A 266 5.24 -12.24 -19.00
C ALA A 266 5.57 -12.30 -17.49
N ALA A 267 6.01 -11.18 -16.90
CA ALA A 267 6.25 -11.10 -15.46
C ALA A 267 4.95 -11.25 -14.65
N ILE A 268 3.87 -10.57 -15.04
CA ILE A 268 2.55 -10.66 -14.39
C ILE A 268 2.00 -12.08 -14.43
N ASP A 269 2.01 -12.72 -15.60
CA ASP A 269 1.50 -14.09 -15.77
C ASP A 269 2.26 -15.06 -14.85
N ARG A 270 3.58 -14.88 -14.75
CA ARG A 270 4.42 -15.73 -13.90
C ARG A 270 4.25 -15.42 -12.40
N LEU A 271 4.17 -14.16 -12.02
CA LEU A 271 4.00 -13.74 -10.63
C LEU A 271 2.60 -14.12 -10.11
N GLY A 272 1.57 -14.01 -10.95
CA GLY A 272 0.20 -14.38 -10.61
C GLY A 272 0.01 -15.87 -10.30
N THR A 273 0.96 -16.71 -10.74
CA THR A 273 0.94 -18.17 -10.57
C THR A 273 1.97 -18.67 -9.55
N LEU A 274 2.55 -17.79 -8.72
CA LEU A 274 3.48 -18.20 -7.66
C LEU A 274 2.84 -19.25 -6.72
N THR A 275 3.52 -20.38 -6.56
CA THR A 275 3.11 -21.43 -5.63
C THR A 275 3.20 -20.96 -4.18
N PRO A 276 2.51 -21.62 -3.22
CA PRO A 276 2.66 -21.30 -1.80
C PRO A 276 4.13 -21.33 -1.33
N GLY A 277 4.91 -22.30 -1.80
CA GLY A 277 6.33 -22.42 -1.50
C GLY A 277 7.14 -21.24 -2.04
N GLU A 278 6.87 -20.79 -3.26
CA GLU A 278 7.55 -19.62 -3.84
C GLU A 278 7.18 -18.30 -3.16
N ARG A 279 5.92 -18.15 -2.73
CA ARG A 279 5.49 -16.97 -1.96
C ARG A 279 6.13 -16.88 -0.58
N ALA A 280 6.51 -18.02 0.01
CA ALA A 280 7.19 -18.10 1.30
C ALA A 280 8.72 -18.14 1.19
N ARG A 281 9.27 -18.42 0.00
CA ARG A 281 10.70 -18.60 -0.19
C ARG A 281 11.46 -17.29 -0.01
N ILE A 282 12.54 -17.36 0.76
CA ILE A 282 13.56 -16.33 0.86
C ILE A 282 14.85 -16.91 0.28
N ARG A 283 15.46 -16.21 -0.66
CA ARG A 283 16.73 -16.60 -1.29
C ARG A 283 17.75 -15.49 -1.08
N THR A 284 18.94 -15.83 -0.60
CA THR A 284 20.06 -14.89 -0.57
C THR A 284 21.03 -15.23 -1.69
N SER A 285 21.49 -14.22 -2.42
CA SER A 285 22.52 -14.36 -3.45
C SER A 285 23.42 -13.14 -3.42
N GLY A 286 24.70 -13.35 -3.09
CA GLY A 286 25.61 -12.25 -2.75
C GLY A 286 25.09 -11.46 -1.54
N GLN A 287 25.13 -10.13 -1.65
CA GLN A 287 24.60 -9.22 -0.63
C GLN A 287 23.09 -8.96 -0.74
N SER A 288 22.41 -9.62 -1.68
CA SER A 288 20.99 -9.39 -1.95
C SER A 288 20.11 -10.51 -1.43
N THR A 289 18.97 -10.14 -0.86
CA THR A 289 17.93 -11.06 -0.42
C THR A 289 16.72 -10.89 -1.34
N TYR A 290 16.14 -12.00 -1.78
CA TYR A 290 15.02 -12.05 -2.69
C TYR A 290 13.88 -12.83 -2.05
N SER A 291 12.72 -12.20 -2.03
CA SER A 291 11.44 -12.80 -1.65
C SER A 291 10.36 -12.27 -2.58
N ALA A 292 9.22 -12.94 -2.64
CA ALA A 292 8.11 -12.47 -3.48
C ALA A 292 7.68 -11.04 -3.11
N HIS A 293 7.60 -10.74 -1.81
CA HIS A 293 7.24 -9.41 -1.34
C HIS A 293 8.27 -8.35 -1.75
N ARG A 294 9.57 -8.60 -1.52
CA ARG A 294 10.62 -7.63 -1.85
C ARG A 294 10.71 -7.38 -3.35
N VAL A 295 10.61 -8.43 -4.16
CA VAL A 295 10.69 -8.30 -5.62
C VAL A 295 9.55 -7.45 -6.16
N ILE A 296 8.31 -7.74 -5.76
CA ILE A 296 7.15 -6.97 -6.18
C ILE A 296 7.22 -5.53 -5.66
N ARG A 297 7.63 -5.33 -4.40
CA ARG A 297 7.87 -4.00 -3.83
C ARG A 297 8.85 -3.21 -4.68
N ARG A 298 10.02 -3.77 -4.97
CA ARG A 298 11.04 -3.08 -5.76
C ARG A 298 10.61 -2.78 -7.19
N MET A 299 9.85 -3.67 -7.82
CA MET A 299 9.29 -3.42 -9.14
C MET A 299 8.31 -2.23 -9.14
N LEU A 300 7.42 -2.14 -8.14
CA LEU A 300 6.46 -1.04 -8.01
C LEU A 300 7.14 0.28 -7.65
N GLU A 301 8.04 0.27 -6.67
CA GLU A 301 8.77 1.47 -6.24
C GLU A 301 9.64 2.02 -7.37
N HIS A 302 10.43 1.16 -8.00
CA HIS A 302 11.38 1.56 -9.05
C HIS A 302 10.69 2.14 -10.28
N GLU A 303 9.58 1.52 -10.70
CA GLU A 303 8.79 2.06 -11.81
C GLU A 303 8.13 3.38 -11.42
N TRP A 304 7.60 3.50 -10.19
CA TRP A 304 7.01 4.75 -9.70
C TRP A 304 8.02 5.90 -9.67
N GLU A 305 9.24 5.66 -9.16
CA GLU A 305 10.34 6.64 -9.14
C GLU A 305 10.63 7.17 -10.56
N HIS A 306 10.85 6.28 -11.51
CA HIS A 306 11.20 6.67 -12.87
C HIS A 306 10.02 7.24 -13.66
N ARG A 307 8.80 6.81 -13.38
CA ARG A 307 7.60 7.41 -14.00
C ARG A 307 7.42 8.85 -13.57
N ARG A 308 7.67 9.17 -12.30
CA ARG A 308 7.68 10.57 -11.80
C ARG A 308 8.83 11.38 -12.38
N GLU A 309 10.02 10.80 -12.50
CA GLU A 309 11.16 11.45 -13.16
C GLU A 309 10.84 11.81 -14.61
N ILE A 310 10.25 10.88 -15.37
CA ILE A 310 9.83 11.10 -16.76
C ILE A 310 8.72 12.15 -16.82
N ALA A 311 7.71 12.06 -15.96
CA ALA A 311 6.58 12.99 -15.94
C ALA A 311 7.07 14.43 -15.69
N ALA A 312 7.93 14.63 -14.70
CA ALA A 312 8.54 15.92 -14.40
C ALA A 312 9.33 16.49 -15.58
N ARG A 313 10.12 15.66 -16.28
CA ARG A 313 10.87 16.09 -17.48
C ARG A 313 9.98 16.44 -18.67
N LEU A 314 8.78 15.87 -18.73
CA LEU A 314 7.79 16.15 -19.77
C LEU A 314 6.82 17.27 -19.39
N GLY A 315 6.91 17.82 -18.17
CA GLY A 315 5.94 18.79 -17.65
C GLY A 315 4.53 18.20 -17.52
N LYS A 316 4.44 16.91 -17.20
CA LYS A 316 3.19 16.16 -17.04
C LYS A 316 3.04 15.67 -15.61
N ASP A 317 1.81 15.32 -15.23
CA ASP A 317 1.54 14.60 -14.00
C ASP A 317 1.88 13.12 -14.14
N ALA A 318 2.30 12.53 -13.02
CA ALA A 318 2.38 11.09 -12.84
C ALA A 318 1.03 10.55 -12.32
#